data_AF-A0A7X9PG23-F1
#
_entry.id   AF-A0A7X9PG23-F1
#
_cell.length_a   1.000
_cell.length_b   1.000
_cell.length_c   1.000
_cell.angle_alpha   90.00
_cell.angle_beta   90.00
_cell.angle_gamma   90.00
#
_symmetry.space_group_name_H-M   'P 1'
#
loop_
_entity.id
_entity.type
_entity.pdbx_description
1 polymer ?
#
loop_
_entity_poly.entity_id
_entity_poly.type
_entity_poly.pdbx_seq_one_letter_code
_entity_poly.pdbx_strand_id
1 'polypeptide(L)'
;MIHRNSIVSYRSITDLGDRHRRIYELFLMRGYPMTDRDVKLAGRFEDMNLVRPRITELVDLGILVECGSVVDPETKRMVRQCRIRQAIDSNGVQLRMF
;
A
#
# COMPACT_ATOMS: atom_id res chain seq x y z
N MET A 1 -12.43 -23.31 7.33
CA MET A 1 -12.78 -22.67 6.04
C MET A 1 -11.55 -21.90 5.56
N ILE A 2 -11.07 -22.18 4.35
CA ILE A 2 -9.69 -21.92 3.91
C ILE A 2 -9.37 -20.42 3.93
N HIS A 3 -8.57 -19.95 4.89
CA HIS A 3 -7.98 -18.62 4.87
C HIS A 3 -6.83 -18.66 3.86
N ARG A 4 -7.12 -18.40 2.58
CA ARG A 4 -6.15 -18.47 1.49
C ARG A 4 -5.12 -17.37 1.70
N ASN A 5 -3.93 -17.75 2.17
CA ASN A 5 -2.73 -16.93 2.14
C ASN A 5 -2.39 -16.68 0.67
N SER A 6 -3.04 -15.66 0.08
CA SER A 6 -2.69 -15.17 -1.24
C SER A 6 -1.34 -14.48 -1.11
N ILE A 7 -0.29 -15.23 -1.42
CA ILE A 7 1.04 -14.74 -1.75
C ILE A 7 0.82 -13.84 -2.96
N VAL A 8 0.71 -12.53 -2.72
CA VAL A 8 0.51 -11.60 -3.81
C VAL A 8 1.83 -11.43 -4.56
N SER A 9 1.94 -12.13 -5.69
CA SER A 9 3.09 -12.02 -6.58
C SER A 9 3.08 -10.65 -7.27
N TYR A 10 4.26 -10.05 -7.45
CA TYR A 10 4.46 -8.79 -8.20
C TYR A 10 3.68 -8.73 -9.53
N ARG A 11 3.43 -9.87 -10.17
CA ARG A 11 2.61 -9.99 -11.39
C ARG A 11 1.18 -9.45 -11.24
N SER A 12 0.52 -9.64 -10.10
CA SER A 12 -0.84 -9.11 -9.96
C SER A 12 -0.85 -7.58 -9.81
N ILE A 13 0.27 -6.96 -9.44
CA ILE A 13 0.40 -5.50 -9.39
C ILE A 13 0.60 -4.94 -10.80
N THR A 14 1.32 -5.64 -11.68
CA THR A 14 1.48 -5.19 -13.07
C THR A 14 0.15 -5.15 -13.83
N ASP A 15 -0.82 -5.98 -13.45
CA ASP A 15 -2.14 -6.03 -14.08
C ASP A 15 -3.09 -4.90 -13.63
N LEU A 16 -2.80 -4.23 -12.50
CA LEU A 16 -3.65 -3.16 -11.94
C LEU A 16 -3.40 -1.78 -12.59
N GLY A 17 -2.30 -1.63 -13.32
CA GLY A 17 -1.91 -0.40 -14.02
C GLY A 17 -0.93 0.49 -13.26
N ASP A 18 -0.47 1.54 -13.94
CA ASP A 18 0.70 2.33 -13.55
C ASP A 18 0.57 3.03 -12.20
N ARG A 19 -0.64 3.45 -11.82
CA ARG A 19 -0.86 4.17 -10.55
C ARG A 19 -0.74 3.24 -9.34
N HIS A 20 -1.32 2.04 -9.42
CA HIS A 20 -1.20 1.03 -8.36
C HIS A 20 0.25 0.64 -8.17
N ARG A 21 0.96 0.41 -9.27
CA ARG A 21 2.39 0.13 -9.26
C ARG A 21 3.17 1.24 -8.56
N ARG A 22 2.94 2.50 -8.94
CA ARG A 22 3.64 3.64 -8.33
C ARG A 22 3.33 3.78 -6.84
N ILE A 23 2.09 3.57 -6.42
CA ILE A 23 1.72 3.57 -5.01
C ILE A 23 2.42 2.45 -4.25
N TYR A 24 2.41 1.23 -4.81
CA TYR A 24 3.11 0.09 -4.23
C TYR A 24 4.62 0.32 -4.09
N GLU A 25 5.26 0.88 -5.13
CA GLU A 25 6.68 1.25 -5.12
C GLU A 25 6.99 2.27 -4.02
N LEU A 26 6.09 3.23 -3.74
CA LEU A 26 6.27 4.17 -2.63
C LEU A 26 6.28 3.47 -1.28
N PHE A 27 5.35 2.53 -1.04
CA PHE A 27 5.35 1.76 0.20
C PHE A 27 6.61 0.88 0.33
N LEU A 28 7.08 0.28 -0.78
CA LEU A 28 8.32 -0.50 -0.81
C LEU A 28 9.55 0.36 -0.48
N MET A 29 9.69 1.51 -1.14
CA MET A 29 10.84 2.40 -0.96
C MET A 29 10.90 3.03 0.43
N ARG A 30 9.75 3.29 1.05
CA ARG A 30 9.69 3.94 2.37
C ARG A 30 9.88 2.96 3.52
N GLY A 31 9.35 1.75 3.41
CA GLY A 31 9.52 0.71 4.43
C GLY A 31 8.80 0.94 5.77
N TYR A 32 8.08 2.06 5.93
CA TYR A 32 7.28 2.38 7.12
C TYR A 32 5.79 2.56 6.79
N PRO A 33 4.88 2.45 7.77
CA PRO A 33 3.46 2.70 7.57
C PRO A 33 3.15 4.11 7.09
N MET A 34 2.34 4.25 6.04
CA MET A 34 1.99 5.53 5.44
C MET A 34 0.48 5.74 5.45
N THR A 35 0.05 6.98 5.67
CA THR A 35 -1.34 7.39 5.41
C THR A 35 -1.57 7.61 3.92
N ASP A 36 -2.84 7.63 3.51
CA ASP A 36 -3.23 7.99 2.14
C ASP A 36 -2.64 9.36 1.72
N ARG A 37 -2.46 10.29 2.67
CA ARG A 37 -1.86 11.60 2.40
C ARG A 37 -0.35 11.52 2.24
N ASP A 38 0.33 10.75 3.07
CA ASP A 38 1.78 10.56 2.92
C ASP A 38 2.10 10.00 1.54
N VAL A 39 1.27 9.08 1.04
CA VAL A 39 1.38 8.53 -0.31
C VAL A 39 1.16 9.61 -1.38
N LYS A 40 0.13 10.45 -1.21
CA LYS A 40 -0.14 11.60 -2.09
C LYS A 40 1.07 12.54 -2.18
N LEU A 41 1.63 12.92 -1.03
CA LEU A 41 2.77 13.83 -0.94
C LEU A 41 4.06 13.21 -1.48
N ALA A 42 4.37 11.98 -1.09
CA ALA A 42 5.57 11.28 -1.53
C ALA A 42 5.55 10.97 -3.03
N GLY A 43 4.37 10.63 -3.58
CA GLY A 43 4.19 10.33 -4.99
C GLY A 43 4.00 11.54 -5.90
N ARG A 44 3.84 12.74 -5.30
CA ARG A 44 3.48 13.99 -5.98
C ARG A 44 2.19 13.88 -6.79
N PHE A 45 1.21 13.16 -6.25
CA PHE A 45 -0.11 13.11 -6.85
C PHE A 45 -0.83 14.43 -6.60
N GLU A 46 -1.55 14.93 -7.62
CA GLU A 46 -2.23 16.22 -7.53
C GLU A 46 -3.44 16.15 -6.59
N ASP A 47 -4.20 15.05 -6.67
CA ASP A 47 -5.45 14.84 -5.93
C ASP A 47 -5.42 13.54 -5.11
N MET A 48 -5.98 13.59 -3.90
CA MET A 48 -6.28 12.43 -3.06
C MET A 48 -7.20 11.42 -3.74
N ASN A 49 -8.08 11.86 -4.65
CA ASN A 49 -8.98 10.98 -5.40
C ASN A 49 -8.24 10.03 -6.34
N LEU A 50 -6.99 10.34 -6.69
CA LEU A 50 -6.12 9.46 -7.47
C LEU A 50 -5.46 8.38 -6.61
N VAL A 51 -5.43 8.57 -5.28
CA VAL A 51 -4.66 7.77 -4.33
C VAL A 51 -5.56 6.86 -3.50
N ARG A 52 -6.61 7.40 -2.88
CA ARG A 52 -7.47 6.66 -1.93
C ARG A 52 -8.10 5.40 -2.54
N PRO A 53 -8.72 5.44 -3.74
CA PRO A 53 -9.33 4.24 -4.31
C PRO A 53 -8.30 3.15 -4.57
N ARG A 54 -7.08 3.54 -4.97
CA ARG A 54 -6.00 2.60 -5.31
C ARG A 54 -5.40 1.97 -4.07
N ILE A 55 -5.25 2.73 -2.98
CA ILE A 55 -4.86 2.16 -1.69
C ILE A 55 -5.92 1.18 -1.20
N THR A 56 -7.21 1.55 -1.27
CA THR A 56 -8.30 0.63 -0.89
C THR A 56 -8.27 -0.63 -1.73
N GLU A 57 -8.15 -0.53 -3.06
CA GLU A 57 -8.04 -1.69 -3.95
C GLU A 57 -6.81 -2.56 -3.61
N LEU A 58 -5.66 -1.97 -3.30
CA LEU A 58 -4.47 -2.72 -2.86
C LEU A 58 -4.66 -3.40 -1.50
N VAL A 59 -5.44 -2.81 -0.59
CA VAL A 59 -5.82 -3.43 0.69
C VAL A 59 -6.79 -4.59 0.46
N ASP A 60 -7.80 -4.41 -0.39
CA ASP A 60 -8.79 -5.44 -0.74
C ASP A 60 -8.13 -6.65 -1.41
N LEU A 61 -7.10 -6.42 -2.22
CA LEU A 61 -6.27 -7.46 -2.83
C LEU A 61 -5.29 -8.10 -1.85
N GLY A 62 -5.19 -7.59 -0.62
CA GLY A 62 -4.27 -8.08 0.40
C GLY A 62 -2.80 -7.77 0.14
N ILE A 63 -2.49 -6.80 -0.74
CA ILE A 63 -1.14 -6.29 -0.99
C ILE A 63 -0.70 -5.36 0.13
N LEU A 64 -1.60 -4.44 0.48
CA LEU A 64 -1.46 -3.58 1.64
C LEU A 64 -2.32 -4.11 2.79
N VAL A 65 -2.00 -3.68 4.00
CA VAL A 65 -2.80 -3.95 5.19
C VAL A 65 -2.88 -2.69 6.04
N GLU A 66 -4.07 -2.38 6.53
CA GLU A 66 -4.25 -1.35 7.54
C GLU A 66 -3.60 -1.83 8.85
N CYS A 67 -2.67 -1.04 9.39
CA CYS A 67 -1.82 -1.43 10.52
C CYS A 67 -1.84 -0.44 11.68
N GLY A 68 -2.62 0.64 11.55
CA GLY A 68 -2.74 1.66 12.58
C GLY A 68 -3.61 2.81 12.12
N SER A 69 -3.71 3.81 12.99
CA SER A 69 -4.36 5.08 12.68
C SER A 69 -3.64 6.22 13.38
N VAL A 70 -3.64 7.40 12.77
CA VAL A 70 -2.97 8.61 13.27
C VAL A 70 -3.88 9.82 13.09
N VAL A 71 -3.72 10.85 13.92
CA VAL A 71 -4.44 12.12 13.73
C VAL A 71 -3.79 12.88 12.58
N ASP A 72 -4.59 13.18 11.57
CA ASP A 72 -4.19 14.00 10.45
C ASP A 72 -4.02 15.47 10.86
N PRO A 73 -2.85 16.10 10.64
CA PRO A 73 -2.56 17.42 11.18
C PRO A 73 -3.40 18.55 10.55
N GLU A 74 -3.88 18.37 9.31
CA GLU A 74 -4.65 19.37 8.56
C GLU A 74 -6.14 19.29 8.87
N THR A 75 -6.71 18.09 8.87
CA THR A 75 -8.14 17.87 9.07
C THR A 75 -8.50 17.59 10.53
N LYS A 76 -7.52 17.31 11.39
CA LYS A 76 -7.68 16.88 12.80
C LYS A 76 -8.48 15.59 12.98
N ARG A 77 -8.65 14.80 11.92
CA ARG A 77 -9.39 13.54 11.93
C ARG A 77 -8.45 12.36 12.09
N MET A 78 -8.93 11.27 12.69
CA MET A 78 -8.23 9.99 12.65
C MET A 78 -8.23 9.46 11.22
N VAL A 79 -7.04 9.13 10.71
CA VAL A 79 -6.84 8.53 9.39
C VAL A 79 -6.08 7.22 9.52
N ARG A 80 -6.36 6.26 8.64
CA ARG A 80 -5.68 4.97 8.61
C ARG A 80 -4.22 5.10 8.19
N GLN A 81 -3.40 4.17 8.67
CA GLN A 81 -2.06 3.89 8.18
C GLN A 81 -2.01 2.51 7.55
N CYS A 82 -1.46 2.44 6.35
CA CYS A 82 -1.30 1.20 5.60
C CYS A 82 0.19 0.83 5.53
N ARG A 83 0.48 -0.46 5.36
CA ARG A 83 1.82 -0.97 5.06
C ARG A 83 1.73 -2.16 4.11
N ILE A 84 2.87 -2.60 3.57
CA ILE A 84 2.91 -3.82 2.75
C ILE A 84 2.69 -5.04 3.64
N ARG A 85 1.81 -5.95 3.20
CA ARG A 85 1.40 -7.12 3.99
C ARG A 85 2.51 -8.17 4.14
N GLN A 86 3.36 -8.33 3.13
CA GLN A 86 4.69 -8.96 3.12
C GLN A 86 5.08 -9.00 1.63
N ALA A 87 6.17 -8.34 1.25
CA ALA A 87 6.63 -8.42 -0.14
C ALA A 87 7.36 -9.75 -0.33
N ILE A 88 6.91 -10.54 -1.31
CA ILE A 88 7.48 -11.84 -1.64
C ILE A 88 8.04 -11.68 -3.06
N ASP A 89 9.31 -11.99 -3.27
CA ASP A 89 9.91 -11.89 -4.60
C ASP A 89 9.33 -12.95 -5.55
N SER A 90 9.67 -12.85 -6.84
CA SER A 90 9.26 -13.81 -7.88
C SER A 90 9.71 -15.26 -7.62
N ASN A 91 10.60 -15.47 -6.65
CA ASN A 91 11.16 -16.77 -6.24
C ASN A 91 10.55 -17.28 -4.92
N GLY A 92 9.56 -16.59 -4.34
CA GLY A 92 8.93 -16.98 -3.08
C GLY A 92 9.76 -16.62 -1.84
N VAL A 93 10.82 -15.82 -1.99
CA VAL A 93 11.66 -15.36 -0.88
C VAL A 93 11.01 -14.13 -0.23
N GLN A 94 10.80 -14.23 1.08
CA GLN A 94 10.31 -13.13 1.89
C GLN A 94 11.36 -12.00 1.87
N LEU A 95 11.00 -10.82 1.34
CA LEU A 95 11.87 -9.66 1.41
C LEU A 95 11.97 -9.26 2.89
N ARG A 96 13.13 -9.53 3.50
CA ARG A 96 13.47 -8.98 4.82
C ARG A 96 13.56 -7.47 4.67
N MET A 97 12.50 -6.77 5.09
CA MET A 97 12.54 -5.33 5.28
C MET A 97 13.49 -5.05 6.45
N PHE A 98 14.55 -4.30 6.19
CA PHE A 98 15.57 -3.89 7.16
C PHE A 98 15.03 -2.79 8.09
#